data_AF-A0A5K1H6J5-F1
#
_entry.id   AF-A0A5K1H6J5-F1
#
_cell.length_a   1.000
_cell.length_b   1.000
_cell.length_c   1.000
_cell.angle_alpha   90.00
_cell.angle_beta   90.00
_cell.angle_gamma   90.00
#
_symmetry.space_group_name_H-M   'P 1'
#
loop_
_entity.id
_entity.type
_entity.pdbx_description
1 polymer ?
#
loop_
_entity_poly.entity_id
_entity_poly.type
_entity_poly.pdbx_seq_one_letter_code
_entity_poly.pdbx_strand_id
1 'polypeptide(L)'
;EAHVGVGIIGKEGNSAAAVSDFSIGQFRFLDRLVLHHGRWFYYRLSYFFVFFGLKNMAITVIIFLYLLDCAFSGSLIFTQFFYLLYNCFIGVSMMVNYGLFDQDANDDLEPALWQHLPRLYSETKRRQLFSYWSYLVWSVAAIVMATMMYYVIRLSLLDFANGDDGRAPDIMTAKIANGIALN
;
A
#
# COMPACT_ATOMS: atom_id res chain seq x y z
N GLU A 1 8.36 3.05 30.38
CA GLU A 1 7.35 2.13 29.83
C GLU A 1 7.95 1.35 28.68
N ALA A 2 7.47 0.12 28.44
CA ALA A 2 7.86 -0.66 27.26
C ALA A 2 7.00 -0.25 26.06
N HIS A 3 7.56 -0.33 24.84
CA HIS A 3 6.82 -0.04 23.61
C HIS A 3 5.77 -1.11 23.28
N VAL A 4 5.98 -2.35 23.73
CA VAL A 4 5.05 -3.48 23.59
C VAL A 4 5.12 -4.30 24.87
N GLY A 5 3.97 -4.53 25.50
CA GLY A 5 3.85 -5.35 26.71
C GLY A 5 3.51 -6.81 26.38
N VAL A 6 4.31 -7.75 26.89
CA VAL A 6 4.00 -9.19 26.78
C VAL A 6 3.83 -9.78 28.18
N GLY A 7 2.61 -10.19 28.51
CA GLY A 7 2.27 -10.82 29.79
C GLY A 7 2.35 -12.34 29.72
N ILE A 8 2.79 -12.96 30.83
CA ILE A 8 2.86 -14.42 30.95
C ILE A 8 1.72 -14.87 31.86
N ILE A 9 0.91 -15.81 31.39
CA ILE A 9 -0.22 -16.37 32.15
C ILE A 9 0.33 -17.22 33.29
N GLY A 10 0.10 -16.76 34.52
CA GLY A 10 0.50 -17.45 35.74
C GLY A 10 -0.62 -18.33 36.30
N LYS A 11 -0.28 -19.34 37.09
CA LYS A 11 -1.29 -20.12 37.83
C LYS A 11 -1.91 -19.33 39.00
N GLU A 12 -1.19 -18.34 39.51
CA GLU A 12 -1.53 -17.60 40.74
C GLU A 12 -2.12 -16.22 40.47
N GLY A 13 -2.05 -15.72 39.23
CA GLY A 13 -2.60 -14.42 38.87
C GLY A 13 -2.36 -14.07 37.40
N ASN A 14 -3.39 -13.53 36.77
CA ASN A 14 -3.38 -13.13 35.35
C ASN A 14 -3.42 -11.61 35.15
N SER A 15 -3.23 -10.82 36.21
CA SER A 15 -3.33 -9.36 36.13
C SER A 15 -2.31 -8.76 35.16
N ALA A 16 -1.09 -9.30 35.10
CA ALA A 16 -0.08 -8.85 34.13
C ALA A 16 -0.43 -9.23 32.68
N ALA A 17 -1.02 -10.42 32.48
CA ALA A 17 -1.48 -10.90 31.18
C ALA A 17 -2.74 -10.17 30.67
N ALA A 18 -3.59 -9.71 31.58
CA ALA A 18 -4.83 -8.99 31.26
C ALA A 18 -4.59 -7.53 30.85
N VAL A 19 -3.46 -6.95 31.25
CA VAL A 19 -3.09 -5.54 30.98
C VAL A 19 -2.03 -5.43 29.88
N SER A 20 -1.47 -6.56 29.41
CA SER A 20 -0.47 -6.60 28.33
C SER A 20 -1.09 -6.67 26.93
N ASP A 21 -0.39 -6.14 25.92
CA ASP A 21 -0.80 -6.20 24.50
C ASP A 21 -0.85 -7.65 23.97
N PHE A 22 0.09 -8.49 24.41
CA PHE A 22 0.15 -9.91 24.07
C PHE A 22 0.23 -10.75 25.33
N SER A 23 -0.49 -11.87 25.35
CA SER A 23 -0.48 -12.82 26.46
C SER A 23 0.00 -14.18 25.99
N ILE A 24 1.03 -14.72 26.65
CA ILE A 24 1.63 -16.02 26.33
C ILE A 24 1.57 -16.97 27.54
N GLY A 25 1.41 -18.27 27.29
CA GLY A 25 1.33 -19.25 28.38
C GLY A 25 2.67 -19.56 29.07
N GLN A 26 3.80 -19.42 28.36
CA GLN A 26 5.14 -19.74 28.86
C GLN A 26 6.18 -18.84 28.21
N PHE A 27 7.27 -18.54 28.93
CA PHE A 27 8.37 -17.71 28.41
C PHE A 27 8.99 -18.28 27.12
N ARG A 28 8.99 -19.61 26.95
CA ARG A 28 9.52 -20.27 25.74
C ARG A 28 8.79 -19.91 24.45
N PHE A 29 7.62 -19.26 24.50
CA PHE A 29 6.89 -18.85 23.30
C PHE A 29 7.22 -17.42 22.87
N LEU A 30 7.97 -16.68 23.71
CA LEU A 30 8.39 -15.32 23.43
C LEU A 30 9.36 -15.26 22.25
N ASP A 31 10.22 -16.27 22.09
CA ASP A 31 11.16 -16.38 20.98
C ASP A 31 10.44 -16.43 19.61
N ARG A 32 9.41 -17.25 19.48
CA ARG A 32 8.57 -17.39 18.27
C ARG A 32 7.65 -16.21 18.06
N LEU A 33 7.14 -15.60 19.12
CA LEU A 33 6.36 -14.37 19.00
C LEU A 33 7.21 -13.23 18.44
N VAL A 34 8.42 -13.04 18.97
CA VAL A 34 9.27 -11.89 18.58
C VAL A 34 10.01 -12.13 17.27
N LEU A 35 10.69 -13.28 17.14
CA LEU A 35 11.60 -13.50 16.01
C LEU A 35 10.86 -13.85 14.72
N HIS A 36 9.82 -14.68 14.80
CA HIS A 36 9.06 -15.12 13.62
C HIS A 36 7.91 -14.17 13.32
N HIS A 37 6.95 -14.05 14.23
CA HIS A 37 5.76 -13.22 14.00
C HIS A 37 6.10 -11.73 13.93
N GLY A 38 7.01 -11.25 14.79
CA GLY A 38 7.47 -9.86 14.77
C GLY A 38 8.15 -9.49 13.44
N ARG A 39 8.99 -10.38 12.90
CA ARG A 39 9.61 -10.20 11.58
C ARG A 39 8.55 -10.17 10.49
N TRP A 40 7.69 -11.17 10.42
CA TRP A 40 6.64 -11.24 9.40
C TRP A 40 5.73 -10.02 9.39
N PHE A 41 5.28 -9.60 10.58
CA PHE A 41 4.48 -8.40 10.72
C PHE A 41 5.23 -7.15 10.22
N TYR A 42 6.51 -7.01 10.58
CA TYR A 42 7.33 -5.89 10.13
C TYR A 42 7.47 -5.84 8.60
N TYR A 43 7.74 -6.97 7.93
CA TYR A 43 7.84 -7.01 6.47
C TYR A 43 6.50 -6.67 5.79
N ARG A 44 5.41 -7.32 6.20
CA ARG A 44 4.08 -7.10 5.61
C ARG A 44 3.61 -5.67 5.80
N LEU A 45 3.80 -5.12 6.99
CA LEU A 45 3.42 -3.74 7.29
C LEU A 45 4.27 -2.74 6.50
N SER A 46 5.57 -3.00 6.34
CA SER A 46 6.47 -2.14 5.56
C SER A 46 6.03 -2.07 4.09
N TYR A 47 5.80 -3.22 3.45
CA TYR A 47 5.30 -3.26 2.07
C TYR A 47 3.94 -2.60 1.94
N PHE A 48 3.01 -2.88 2.86
CA PHE A 48 1.71 -2.24 2.87
C PHE A 48 1.81 -0.71 2.83
N PHE A 49 2.64 -0.10 3.69
CA PHE A 49 2.80 1.36 3.70
C PHE A 49 3.41 1.90 2.41
N VAL A 50 4.40 1.21 1.82
CA VAL A 50 5.01 1.63 0.56
C VAL A 50 3.97 1.63 -0.56
N PHE A 51 3.31 0.49 -0.78
CA PHE A 51 2.33 0.34 -1.85
C PHE A 51 1.12 1.24 -1.64
N PHE A 52 0.64 1.37 -0.40
CA PHE A 52 -0.43 2.29 -0.06
C PHE A 52 -0.04 3.75 -0.37
N GLY A 53 1.18 4.17 -0.03
CA GLY A 53 1.67 5.49 -0.39
C GLY A 53 1.72 5.71 -1.90
N LEU A 54 2.32 4.76 -2.63
CA LEU A 54 2.49 4.85 -4.09
C LEU A 54 1.16 4.88 -4.85
N LYS A 55 0.16 4.06 -4.47
CA LYS A 55 -1.17 4.08 -5.13
C LYS A 55 -1.89 5.41 -4.94
N ASN A 56 -1.75 6.02 -3.77
CA ASN A 56 -2.44 7.25 -3.43
C ASN A 56 -1.75 8.42 -4.12
N MET A 57 -0.41 8.42 -4.16
CA MET A 57 0.34 9.40 -4.93
C MET A 57 -0.01 9.35 -6.42
N ALA A 58 -0.10 8.16 -7.02
CA ALA A 58 -0.45 8.00 -8.43
C ALA A 58 -1.84 8.59 -8.76
N ILE A 59 -2.87 8.26 -7.98
CA ILE A 59 -4.22 8.80 -8.22
C ILE A 59 -4.30 10.31 -7.96
N THR A 60 -3.57 10.82 -6.96
CA THR A 60 -3.49 12.26 -6.69
C THR A 60 -2.85 13.01 -7.85
N VAL A 61 -1.78 12.49 -8.47
CA VAL A 61 -1.15 13.09 -9.65
C VAL A 61 -2.13 13.16 -10.83
N ILE A 62 -2.89 12.08 -11.08
CA ILE A 62 -3.90 12.06 -12.15
C ILE A 62 -4.98 13.12 -11.93
N ILE A 63 -5.51 13.21 -10.71
CA ILE A 63 -6.53 14.21 -10.35
C ILE A 63 -5.95 15.63 -10.48
N PHE A 64 -4.69 15.82 -10.07
CA PHE A 64 -4.00 17.11 -10.17
C PHE A 64 -3.81 17.55 -11.63
N LEU A 65 -3.35 16.66 -12.51
CA LEU A 65 -3.21 16.95 -13.94
C LEU A 65 -4.56 17.28 -14.59
N TYR A 66 -5.61 16.56 -14.23
CA TYR A 66 -6.96 16.87 -14.70
C TYR A 66 -7.47 18.22 -14.19
N LEU A 67 -7.14 18.60 -12.96
CA LEU A 67 -7.53 19.90 -12.41
C LEU A 67 -6.91 21.06 -13.19
N LEU A 68 -5.68 20.88 -13.70
CA LEU A 68 -5.03 21.84 -14.60
C LEU A 68 -5.78 21.96 -15.93
N ASP A 69 -6.16 20.83 -16.53
CA ASP A 69 -6.93 20.81 -17.79
C ASP A 69 -8.35 21.40 -17.65
N CYS A 70 -8.91 21.41 -16.44
CA CYS A 70 -10.23 21.96 -16.15
C CYS A 70 -10.20 23.40 -15.59
N ALA A 71 -9.07 24.11 -15.75
CA ALA A 71 -8.86 25.48 -15.27
C ALA A 71 -9.26 25.68 -13.79
N PHE A 72 -8.98 24.68 -12.94
CA PHE A 72 -9.32 24.68 -11.51
C PHE A 72 -10.82 24.80 -11.19
N SER A 73 -11.72 24.44 -12.12
CA SER A 73 -13.17 24.45 -11.91
C SER A 73 -13.68 23.49 -10.83
N GLY A 74 -12.82 22.65 -10.26
CA GLY A 74 -13.18 21.69 -9.20
C GLY A 74 -13.98 20.48 -9.69
N SER A 75 -14.08 20.28 -11.01
CA SER A 75 -14.74 19.10 -11.55
C SER A 75 -13.94 17.82 -11.23
N LEU A 76 -14.63 16.71 -11.02
CA LEU A 76 -14.02 15.42 -10.72
C LEU A 76 -13.96 14.56 -11.99
N ILE A 77 -12.76 14.04 -12.31
CA ILE A 77 -12.54 13.07 -13.39
C ILE A 77 -13.24 11.73 -13.10
N PHE A 78 -13.13 11.23 -11.87
CA PHE A 78 -13.79 10.01 -11.41
C PHE A 78 -15.08 10.32 -10.65
N THR A 79 -16.12 9.54 -10.88
CA THR A 79 -17.31 9.56 -10.01
C THR A 79 -16.92 9.09 -8.60
N GLN A 80 -17.54 9.64 -7.56
CA GLN A 80 -17.28 9.27 -6.15
C GLN A 80 -17.36 7.76 -5.92
N PHE A 81 -18.30 7.07 -6.56
CA PHE A 81 -18.42 5.61 -6.51
C PHE A 81 -17.18 4.90 -7.05
N PHE A 82 -16.66 5.31 -8.21
CA PHE A 82 -15.43 4.74 -8.78
C PHE A 82 -14.21 5.00 -7.91
N TYR A 83 -14.12 6.20 -7.33
CA TYR A 83 -13.03 6.52 -6.40
C TYR A 83 -13.08 5.66 -5.13
N LEU A 84 -14.28 5.39 -4.60
CA LEU A 84 -14.48 4.47 -3.49
C LEU A 84 -14.10 3.04 -3.87
N LEU A 85 -14.56 2.56 -5.02
CA LEU A 85 -14.22 1.23 -5.53
C LEU A 85 -12.71 1.07 -5.72
N TYR A 86 -12.03 2.05 -6.31
CA TYR A 86 -10.57 2.03 -6.46
C TYR A 86 -9.87 1.86 -5.11
N ASN A 87 -10.27 2.63 -4.10
CA ASN A 87 -9.67 2.54 -2.77
C ASN A 87 -9.96 1.20 -2.08
N CYS A 88 -11.18 0.69 -2.22
CA CYS A 88 -11.59 -0.57 -1.64
C CYS A 88 -10.89 -1.75 -2.32
N PHE A 89 -11.02 -1.89 -3.64
CA PHE A 89 -10.46 -3.03 -4.38
C PHE A 89 -8.93 -3.05 -4.33
N ILE A 90 -8.26 -1.92 -4.58
CA ILE A 90 -6.79 -1.90 -4.56
C ILE A 90 -6.27 -1.99 -3.12
N GLY A 91 -6.95 -1.34 -2.16
CA GLY A 91 -6.58 -1.44 -0.74
C GLY A 91 -6.67 -2.87 -0.21
N VAL A 92 -7.78 -3.56 -0.49
CA VAL A 92 -7.96 -4.97 -0.12
C VAL A 92 -7.00 -5.87 -0.89
N SER A 93 -6.79 -5.64 -2.19
CA SER A 93 -5.83 -6.40 -2.99
C SER A 93 -4.42 -6.31 -2.42
N MET A 94 -3.97 -5.13 -1.98
CA MET A 94 -2.66 -4.97 -1.32
C MET A 94 -2.58 -5.75 -0.01
N MET A 95 -3.63 -5.68 0.82
CA MET A 95 -3.68 -6.45 2.06
C MET A 95 -3.68 -7.97 1.82
N VAL A 96 -4.40 -8.44 0.81
CA VAL A 96 -4.49 -9.87 0.49
C VAL A 96 -3.17 -10.38 -0.10
N ASN A 97 -2.61 -9.69 -1.09
CA ASN A 97 -1.39 -10.13 -1.76
C ASN A 97 -0.19 -10.20 -0.79
N TYR A 98 0.05 -9.14 -0.04
CA TYR A 98 1.18 -9.11 0.90
C TYR A 98 0.87 -9.81 2.23
N GLY A 99 -0.40 -9.83 2.66
CA GLY A 99 -0.79 -10.41 3.94
C GLY A 99 -0.88 -11.93 3.94
N LEU A 100 -1.34 -12.54 2.84
CA LEU A 100 -1.56 -13.99 2.75
C LEU A 100 -0.44 -14.74 2.02
N PHE A 101 0.09 -14.18 0.93
CA PHE A 101 1.01 -14.91 0.06
C PHE A 101 2.49 -14.62 0.36
N ASP A 102 2.81 -13.48 0.97
CA ASP A 102 4.20 -13.15 1.28
C ASP A 102 4.64 -13.82 2.59
N GLN A 103 5.47 -14.86 2.44
CA GLN A 103 6.11 -15.61 3.51
C GLN A 103 7.61 -15.61 3.24
N ASP A 104 8.35 -14.73 3.92
CA ASP A 104 9.80 -14.59 3.68
C ASP A 104 10.62 -15.78 4.21
N ALA A 105 10.14 -16.39 5.30
CA ALA A 105 10.81 -17.44 6.05
C ALA A 105 9.71 -18.30 6.68
N ASN A 106 9.38 -19.42 6.05
CA ASN A 106 8.36 -20.32 6.57
C ASN A 106 9.01 -21.41 7.42
N ASP A 107 8.90 -21.27 8.74
CA ASP A 107 9.48 -22.20 9.73
C ASP A 107 8.97 -23.64 9.54
N ASP A 108 7.75 -23.81 8.98
CA ASP A 108 7.15 -25.12 8.72
C ASP A 108 7.76 -25.82 7.48
N LEU A 109 8.29 -25.06 6.52
CA LEU A 109 8.96 -25.63 5.35
C LEU A 109 10.45 -25.88 5.60
N GLU A 110 11.09 -25.09 6.47
CA GLU A 110 12.55 -25.14 6.64
C GLU A 110 12.98 -25.04 8.12
N PRO A 111 12.92 -26.16 8.88
CA PRO A 111 13.25 -26.16 10.32
C PRO A 111 14.69 -25.75 10.63
N ALA A 112 15.60 -25.92 9.67
CA ALA A 112 16.99 -25.49 9.78
C ALA A 112 17.13 -23.96 9.90
N LEU A 113 16.16 -23.20 9.37
CA LEU A 113 16.17 -21.73 9.37
C LEU A 113 16.03 -21.15 10.78
N TRP A 114 15.40 -21.89 11.71
CA TRP A 114 15.19 -21.47 13.10
C TRP A 114 16.51 -21.12 13.81
N GLN A 115 17.60 -21.85 13.51
CA GLN A 115 18.92 -21.60 14.10
C GLN A 115 19.54 -20.28 13.60
N HIS A 116 19.13 -19.81 12.43
CA HIS A 116 19.63 -18.58 11.80
C HIS A 116 18.69 -17.38 11.97
N LEU A 117 17.45 -17.61 12.43
CA LEU A 117 16.43 -16.59 12.64
C LEU A 117 16.89 -15.41 13.52
N PRO A 118 17.63 -15.60 14.63
CA PRO A 118 18.15 -14.48 15.44
C PRO A 118 19.10 -13.58 14.64
N ARG A 119 19.95 -14.17 13.80
CA ARG A 119 20.88 -13.43 12.93
C ARG A 119 20.09 -12.67 11.87
N LEU A 120 19.10 -13.31 11.25
CA LEU A 120 18.24 -12.70 10.22
C LEU A 120 17.43 -11.52 10.78
N TYR A 121 16.90 -11.65 12.00
CA TYR A 121 16.20 -10.58 12.71
C TYR A 121 17.13 -9.39 12.99
N SER A 122 18.37 -9.65 13.41
CA SER A 122 19.37 -8.59 13.64
C SER A 122 19.75 -7.85 12.35
N GLU A 123 19.85 -8.57 11.23
CA GLU A 123 20.08 -7.99 9.91
C GLU A 123 18.89 -7.15 9.46
N THR A 124 17.66 -7.60 9.67
CA THR A 124 16.45 -6.81 9.34
C THR A 124 16.36 -5.52 10.16
N LYS A 125 16.71 -5.58 11.45
CA LYS A 125 16.80 -4.38 12.29
C LYS A 125 17.87 -3.40 11.80
N ARG A 126 19.00 -3.92 11.31
CA ARG A 126 20.14 -3.13 10.84
C ARG A 126 19.95 -2.57 9.43
N ARG A 127 19.43 -3.38 8.50
CA ARG A 127 19.36 -3.06 7.07
C ARG A 127 18.18 -2.17 6.71
N GLN A 128 17.29 -1.82 7.65
CA GLN A 128 16.07 -1.04 7.41
C GLN A 128 15.52 -1.33 6.02
N LEU A 129 14.79 -2.44 5.87
CA LEU A 129 14.18 -2.86 4.59
C LEU A 129 13.57 -1.69 3.82
N PHE A 130 13.09 -0.72 4.57
CA PHE A 130 12.68 0.58 4.11
C PHE A 130 13.78 1.64 4.28
N SER A 131 14.57 1.88 3.22
CA SER A 131 15.34 3.10 3.11
C SER A 131 14.46 4.22 2.56
N TYR A 132 14.49 5.38 3.21
CA TYR A 132 13.78 6.57 2.74
C TYR A 132 14.13 6.93 1.29
N TRP A 133 15.39 6.72 0.90
CA TRP A 133 15.84 6.94 -0.48
C TRP A 133 15.18 6.01 -1.49
N SER A 134 15.07 4.72 -1.16
CA SER A 134 14.37 3.76 -2.01
C SER A 134 12.92 4.19 -2.21
N TYR A 135 12.25 4.61 -1.13
CA TYR A 135 10.88 5.11 -1.20
C TYR A 135 10.74 6.35 -2.11
N LEU A 136 11.67 7.30 -2.01
CA LEU A 136 11.67 8.48 -2.88
C LEU A 136 11.83 8.09 -4.36
N VAL A 137 12.74 7.17 -4.68
CA VAL A 137 12.95 6.70 -6.07
C VAL A 137 11.67 6.05 -6.62
N TRP A 138 11.04 5.17 -5.84
CA TRP A 138 9.77 4.56 -6.23
C TRP A 138 8.63 5.59 -6.35
N SER A 139 8.65 6.62 -5.52
CA SER A 139 7.65 7.71 -5.55
C SER A 139 7.79 8.53 -6.83
N VAL A 140 9.01 8.91 -7.21
CA VAL A 140 9.26 9.61 -8.49
C VAL A 140 8.86 8.73 -9.67
N ALA A 141 9.20 7.44 -9.65
CA ALA A 141 8.77 6.51 -10.68
C ALA A 141 7.23 6.44 -10.78
N ALA A 142 6.51 6.39 -9.65
CA ALA A 142 5.05 6.39 -9.62
C ALA A 142 4.45 7.69 -10.20
N ILE A 143 5.04 8.85 -9.91
CA ILE A 143 4.61 10.13 -10.49
C ILE A 143 4.80 10.11 -12.00
N VAL A 144 5.95 9.66 -12.49
CA VAL A 144 6.25 9.58 -13.93
C VAL A 144 5.28 8.63 -14.63
N MET A 145 5.06 7.43 -14.08
CA MET A 145 4.11 6.46 -14.62
C MET A 145 2.67 7.00 -14.62
N ALA A 146 2.22 7.64 -13.54
CA ALA A 146 0.89 8.24 -13.46
C ALA A 146 0.70 9.36 -14.48
N THR A 147 1.74 10.18 -14.68
CA THR A 147 1.76 11.26 -15.68
C THR A 147 1.68 10.70 -17.09
N MET A 148 2.50 9.69 -17.41
CA MET A 148 2.43 9.01 -18.71
C MET A 148 1.06 8.39 -18.96
N MET A 149 0.50 7.71 -17.96
CA MET A 149 -0.83 7.10 -18.05
C MET A 149 -1.92 8.15 -18.32
N TYR A 150 -1.86 9.30 -17.64
CA TYR A 150 -2.79 10.40 -17.88
C TYR A 150 -2.73 10.91 -19.33
N TYR A 151 -1.53 11.21 -19.83
CA TYR A 151 -1.37 11.72 -21.19
C TYR A 151 -1.75 10.69 -22.26
N VAL A 152 -1.44 9.42 -22.06
CA VAL A 152 -1.86 8.35 -22.98
C VAL A 152 -3.39 8.26 -23.03
N ILE A 153 -4.07 8.25 -21.87
CA ILE A 153 -5.54 8.24 -21.82
C ILE A 153 -6.11 9.49 -22.50
N ARG A 154 -5.55 10.66 -22.21
CA ARG A 154 -5.97 11.93 -22.81
C ARG A 154 -5.87 11.91 -24.33
N LEU A 155 -4.74 11.47 -24.89
CA LEU A 155 -4.54 11.38 -26.34
C LEU A 155 -5.51 10.39 -26.97
N SER A 156 -5.63 9.18 -26.41
CA SER A 156 -6.58 8.17 -26.91
C SER A 156 -8.03 8.65 -26.91
N LEU A 157 -8.43 9.44 -25.91
CA LEU A 157 -9.78 10.01 -25.82
C LEU A 157 -10.00 11.15 -26.82
N LEU A 158 -8.96 11.92 -27.15
CA LEU A 158 -9.02 12.94 -28.20
C LEU A 158 -9.15 12.32 -29.58
N ASP A 159 -8.39 11.26 -29.86
CA ASP A 159 -8.51 10.51 -31.11
C ASP A 159 -9.91 9.90 -31.26
N PHE A 160 -10.49 9.39 -30.16
CA PHE A 160 -11.86 8.89 -30.15
C PHE A 160 -12.91 10.00 -30.36
N ALA A 161 -12.70 11.18 -29.79
CA ALA A 161 -13.59 12.32 -29.97
C ALA A 161 -13.53 12.91 -31.39
N ASN A 162 -12.38 12.82 -32.06
CA ASN A 162 -12.15 13.29 -33.43
C ASN A 162 -12.45 12.22 -34.50
N GLY A 163 -12.81 11.00 -34.10
CA GLY A 163 -13.18 9.93 -35.02
C GLY A 163 -14.49 10.21 -35.75
N ASP A 164 -14.52 9.99 -37.06
CA ASP A 164 -15.65 10.24 -37.98
C ASP A 164 -16.94 9.43 -37.69
N ASP A 165 -17.01 8.71 -36.57
CA ASP A 165 -18.12 7.80 -36.21
C ASP A 165 -19.39 8.53 -35.71
N GLY A 166 -19.35 9.86 -35.56
CA GLY A 166 -20.52 10.69 -35.21
C GLY A 166 -21.16 10.37 -33.84
N ARG A 167 -20.48 9.61 -32.98
CA ARG A 167 -20.94 9.26 -31.63
C ARG A 167 -20.63 10.40 -30.66
N ALA A 168 -21.63 10.81 -29.87
CA ALA A 168 -21.41 11.76 -28.79
C ALA A 168 -20.41 11.18 -27.77
N PRO A 169 -19.40 11.96 -27.34
CA PRO A 169 -18.43 11.50 -26.35
C PRO A 169 -19.13 11.18 -25.02
N ASP A 170 -18.79 10.03 -24.43
CA ASP A 170 -19.25 9.66 -23.08
C ASP A 170 -18.85 10.73 -22.06
N ILE A 171 -19.52 10.81 -20.90
CA ILE A 171 -19.34 11.86 -19.89
C ILE A 171 -17.88 12.06 -19.50
N MET A 172 -17.08 10.98 -19.46
CA MET A 172 -15.65 11.07 -19.16
C MET A 172 -14.85 11.70 -20.31
N THR A 173 -15.13 11.29 -21.55
CA THR A 173 -14.55 11.86 -22.77
C THR A 173 -14.97 13.32 -22.95
N ALA A 174 -16.23 13.64 -22.69
CA ALA A 174 -16.78 14.99 -22.77
C ALA A 174 -16.18 15.91 -21.69
N LYS A 175 -15.90 15.41 -20.49
CA LYS A 175 -15.21 16.17 -19.44
C LYS A 175 -13.79 16.55 -19.83
N ILE A 176 -13.04 15.60 -20.38
CA ILE A 176 -11.66 15.83 -20.84
C ILE A 176 -11.65 16.73 -22.09
N ALA A 177 -12.60 16.57 -23.01
CA ALA A 177 -12.76 17.43 -24.18
C ALA A 177 -13.24 18.85 -23.85
N ASN A 178 -14.17 19.03 -22.90
CA ASN A 178 -14.67 20.35 -22.49
C ASN A 178 -13.68 21.15 -21.65
N GLY A 179 -12.80 20.49 -20.89
CA GLY A 179 -11.66 21.18 -20.25
C GLY A 179 -10.77 21.88 -21.29
N ILE A 180 -10.67 21.31 -22.49
CA ILE A 180 -9.90 21.87 -23.61
C ILE A 180 -10.64 23.01 -24.31
N ALA A 181 -11.98 22.98 -24.37
CA ALA A 181 -12.79 24.01 -25.04
C ALA A 181 -12.84 25.37 -24.31
N LEU A 182 -12.30 25.44 -23.08
CA LEU A 182 -12.22 26.68 -22.28
C LEU A 182 -10.85 27.39 -22.38
N ASN A 183 -9.97 26.97 -23.29
CA ASN A 183 -8.74 27.70 -23.67
C ASN A 183 -8.82 28.23 -25.10
#